data_AF-A0A2N2KR91-F1
#
_entry.id   AF-A0A2N2KR91-F1
#
_cell.length_a   1.000
_cell.length_b   1.000
_cell.length_c   1.000
_cell.angle_alpha   90.00
_cell.angle_beta   90.00
_cell.angle_gamma   90.00
#
_symmetry.space_group_name_H-M   'P 1'
#
loop_
_entity.id
_entity.type
_entity.pdbx_description
1 polymer ?
#
loop_
_entity_poly.entity_id
_entity_poly.type
_entity_poly.pdbx_seq_one_letter_code
_entity_poly.pdbx_strand_id
1 'polypeptide(L)'
;MLKLQHLGCLIITIIFSYNTAFAADAEVKEKAMTPEQQNAIHQSLAASLFNQSWDLLLKEGRTSSDEELLLDTAHASLYHWRQIGQPVNILRGQWMLSHVYTMLKHKEEAKYHATITLNLAIEQKIQDWDLAYAYSAMARALALNGDKVGFTKYYKLAEEAGKAIAEEGDRKQFEDDFHDGNWFGML
;
A
#
# COMPACT_ATOMS: atom_id res chain seq x y z
N MET A 1 -9.45 -42.72 27.50
CA MET A 1 -8.12 -42.13 27.81
C MET A 1 -7.16 -43.29 27.92
N LEU A 2 -6.18 -43.55 27.05
CA LEU A 2 -5.17 -42.71 26.44
C LEU A 2 -4.70 -43.46 25.16
N LYS A 3 -5.01 -42.97 23.97
CA LYS A 3 -4.40 -43.44 22.70
C LYS A 3 -4.00 -42.19 21.92
N LEU A 4 -3.04 -41.42 22.44
CA LEU A 4 -2.49 -40.27 21.71
C LEU A 4 -1.10 -39.80 22.21
N GLN A 5 -0.29 -40.67 22.83
CA GLN A 5 1.05 -40.28 23.32
C GLN A 5 2.23 -40.91 22.57
N HIS A 6 2.01 -41.85 21.64
CA HIS A 6 3.11 -42.51 20.93
C HIS A 6 3.39 -41.98 19.51
N LEU A 7 2.55 -41.09 18.97
CA LEU A 7 2.80 -40.48 17.65
C LEU A 7 3.66 -39.20 17.72
N GLY A 8 3.71 -38.53 18.88
CA GLY A 8 4.52 -37.33 19.10
C GLY A 8 6.03 -37.60 19.19
N CYS A 9 6.43 -38.81 19.62
CA CYS A 9 7.84 -39.14 19.82
C CYS A 9 8.57 -39.46 18.50
N LEU A 10 7.87 -40.03 17.50
CA LEU A 10 8.47 -40.36 16.21
C LEU A 10 8.73 -39.11 15.35
N ILE A 11 7.83 -38.11 15.39
CA ILE A 11 7.97 -36.88 14.58
C ILE A 11 9.11 -36.00 15.10
N ILE A 12 9.29 -35.91 16.43
CA ILE A 12 10.39 -35.13 17.04
C ILE A 12 11.76 -35.78 16.74
N THR A 13 11.82 -37.11 16.70
CA THR A 13 13.08 -37.83 16.38
C THR A 13 13.48 -37.65 14.91
N ILE A 14 12.50 -37.58 14.00
CA ILE A 14 12.77 -37.32 12.57
C ILE A 14 13.32 -35.90 12.38
N ILE A 15 12.74 -34.88 13.03
CA ILE A 15 13.23 -33.49 12.94
C ILE A 15 14.66 -33.36 13.49
N PHE A 16 15.00 -34.03 14.59
CA PHE A 16 16.36 -34.01 15.14
C PHE A 16 17.39 -34.73 14.27
N SER A 17 16.99 -35.81 13.58
CA SER A 17 17.88 -36.59 12.71
C SER A 17 18.24 -35.86 11.40
N TYR A 18 17.29 -35.08 10.85
CA TYR A 18 17.56 -34.21 9.71
C TYR A 18 18.51 -33.05 10.08
N ASN A 19 18.44 -32.57 11.32
CA ASN A 19 19.28 -31.46 11.78
C ASN A 19 20.74 -31.87 12.04
N THR A 20 20.99 -33.14 12.39
CA THR A 20 22.36 -33.65 12.60
C THR A 20 23.09 -33.99 11.31
N ALA A 21 22.39 -34.27 10.21
CA ALA A 21 23.01 -34.59 8.92
C ALA A 21 23.46 -33.34 8.15
N PHE A 22 22.84 -32.19 8.37
CA PHE A 22 23.24 -30.91 7.74
C PHE A 22 24.47 -30.27 8.42
N ALA A 23 24.84 -30.75 9.61
CA ALA A 23 25.94 -30.18 10.40
C ALA A 23 27.33 -30.63 9.94
N ALA A 24 27.45 -31.57 9.00
CA ALA A 24 28.72 -32.13 8.58
C ALA A 24 29.31 -31.51 7.30
N ASP A 25 28.54 -30.76 6.52
CA ASP A 25 29.01 -30.16 5.27
C ASP A 25 28.93 -28.62 5.34
N ALA A 26 30.11 -28.02 5.51
CA ALA A 26 30.42 -26.60 5.47
C ALA A 26 29.76 -25.71 6.56
N GLU A 27 30.59 -25.22 7.49
CA GLU A 27 30.38 -23.89 8.08
C GLU A 27 30.44 -22.83 6.96
N VAL A 28 29.36 -22.71 6.19
CA VAL A 28 29.08 -21.48 5.46
C VAL A 28 28.71 -20.48 6.54
N LYS A 29 29.68 -19.65 6.96
CA LYS A 29 29.36 -18.43 7.70
C LYS A 29 28.52 -17.56 6.77
N GLU A 30 27.20 -17.71 6.83
CA GLU A 30 26.27 -16.84 6.13
C GLU A 30 26.55 -15.43 6.64
N LYS A 31 27.17 -14.61 5.78
CA LYS A 31 27.49 -13.23 6.13
C LYS A 31 26.15 -12.52 6.30
N ALA A 32 25.87 -12.09 7.53
CA ALA A 32 24.66 -11.34 7.82
C ALA A 32 24.51 -10.17 6.83
N MET A 33 23.32 -10.05 6.26
CA MET A 33 22.97 -9.02 5.28
C MET A 33 23.12 -7.62 5.89
N THR A 34 23.73 -6.69 5.18
CA THR A 34 23.89 -5.31 5.66
C THR A 34 22.56 -4.55 5.69
N PRO A 35 22.43 -3.46 6.48
CA PRO A 35 21.25 -2.61 6.46
C PRO A 35 20.90 -2.06 5.07
N GLU A 36 21.91 -1.74 4.25
CA GLU A 36 21.71 -1.24 2.89
C GLU A 36 21.13 -2.31 1.98
N GLN A 37 21.61 -3.55 2.10
CA GLN A 37 21.07 -4.70 1.36
C GLN A 37 19.63 -5.01 1.81
N GLN A 38 19.34 -4.92 3.11
CA GLN A 38 17.99 -5.06 3.64
C GLN A 38 17.04 -4.00 3.07
N ASN A 39 17.46 -2.73 3.10
CA ASN A 39 16.67 -1.62 2.55
C ASN A 39 16.42 -1.77 1.06
N ALA A 40 17.41 -2.24 0.28
CA ALA A 40 17.23 -2.51 -1.14
C ALA A 40 16.17 -3.59 -1.41
N ILE A 41 16.13 -4.64 -0.58
CA ILE A 41 15.07 -5.67 -0.65
C ILE A 41 13.71 -5.06 -0.33
N HIS A 42 13.59 -4.31 0.77
CA HIS A 42 12.33 -3.65 1.12
C HIS A 42 11.87 -2.69 0.02
N GLN A 43 12.77 -1.92 -0.59
CA GLN A 43 12.46 -1.02 -1.69
C GLN A 43 11.91 -1.76 -2.90
N SER A 44 12.61 -2.83 -3.31
CA SER A 44 12.20 -3.64 -4.45
C SER A 44 10.83 -4.29 -4.23
N LEU A 45 10.62 -4.88 -3.06
CA LEU A 45 9.33 -5.49 -2.71
C LEU A 45 8.21 -4.46 -2.64
N ALA A 46 8.45 -3.31 -2.01
CA ALA A 46 7.44 -2.27 -1.88
C ALA A 46 6.98 -1.75 -3.25
N ALA A 47 7.94 -1.47 -4.15
CA ALA A 47 7.65 -1.01 -5.51
C ALA A 47 6.95 -2.09 -6.36
N SER A 48 7.43 -3.34 -6.30
CA SER A 48 6.83 -4.47 -7.03
C SER A 48 5.37 -4.70 -6.61
N LEU A 49 5.11 -4.75 -5.30
CA LEU A 49 3.76 -4.94 -4.76
C LEU A 49 2.85 -3.73 -5.04
N PHE A 50 3.40 -2.51 -5.03
CA PHE A 50 2.66 -1.30 -5.41
C PHE A 50 2.20 -1.37 -6.87
N ASN A 51 3.09 -1.75 -7.79
CA ASN A 51 2.76 -1.90 -9.21
C ASN A 51 1.76 -3.05 -9.42
N GLN A 52 1.92 -4.17 -8.70
CA GLN A 52 0.95 -5.26 -8.75
C GLN A 52 -0.45 -4.84 -8.29
N SER A 53 -0.54 -3.99 -7.26
CA SER A 53 -1.84 -3.44 -6.83
C SER A 53 -2.48 -2.56 -7.90
N TRP A 54 -1.69 -1.81 -8.68
CA TRP A 54 -2.18 -1.08 -9.85
C TRP A 54 -2.67 -2.01 -10.97
N ASP A 55 -1.91 -3.05 -11.30
CA ASP A 55 -2.31 -4.03 -12.31
C ASP A 55 -3.65 -4.69 -11.95
N LEU A 56 -3.83 -5.02 -10.66
CA LEU A 56 -5.09 -5.54 -10.14
C LEU A 56 -6.22 -4.50 -10.21
N LEU A 57 -5.95 -3.23 -9.89
CA LEU A 57 -6.91 -2.13 -10.00
C LEU A 57 -7.38 -1.85 -11.44
N LEU A 58 -6.55 -2.15 -12.43
CA LEU A 58 -6.89 -1.98 -13.85
C LEU A 58 -7.47 -3.25 -14.49
N LYS A 59 -7.39 -4.41 -13.82
CA LYS A 59 -7.95 -5.67 -14.31
C LYS A 59 -9.48 -5.58 -14.46
N GLU A 60 -9.97 -5.80 -15.68
CA GLU A 60 -11.40 -5.96 -15.95
C GLU A 60 -11.93 -7.29 -15.36
N GLY A 61 -13.17 -7.28 -14.87
CA GLY A 61 -13.80 -8.50 -14.35
C GLY A 61 -13.13 -9.09 -13.11
N ARG A 62 -12.57 -8.25 -12.23
CA ARG A 62 -12.02 -8.67 -10.92
C ARG A 62 -12.99 -9.60 -10.19
N THR A 63 -12.47 -10.72 -9.73
CA THR A 63 -13.16 -11.65 -8.83
C THR A 63 -12.95 -11.24 -7.37
N SER A 64 -13.72 -11.80 -6.43
CA SER A 64 -13.49 -11.57 -5.00
C SER A 64 -12.07 -11.96 -4.55
N SER A 65 -11.49 -13.01 -5.14
CA SER A 65 -10.10 -13.39 -4.86
C SER A 65 -9.09 -12.36 -5.39
N ASP A 66 -9.38 -11.68 -6.50
CA ASP A 66 -8.55 -10.58 -6.99
C ASP A 66 -8.63 -9.37 -6.07
N GLU A 67 -9.81 -9.08 -5.49
CA GLU A 67 -10.01 -7.98 -4.54
C GLU A 67 -9.31 -8.24 -3.20
N GLU A 68 -9.32 -9.48 -2.72
CA GLU A 68 -8.54 -9.91 -1.54
C GLU A 68 -7.04 -9.74 -1.80
N LEU A 69 -6.54 -10.23 -2.95
CA LEU A 69 -5.14 -10.08 -3.32
C LEU A 69 -4.74 -8.61 -3.49
N LEU A 70 -5.65 -7.77 -3.99
CA LEU A 70 -5.42 -6.33 -4.12
C LEU A 70 -5.19 -5.68 -2.74
N LEU A 71 -6.00 -6.04 -1.75
CA LEU A 71 -5.81 -5.55 -0.38
C LEU A 71 -4.50 -6.05 0.22
N ASP A 72 -4.20 -7.35 0.07
CA ASP A 72 -2.97 -7.94 0.60
C ASP A 72 -1.72 -7.30 0.00
N THR A 73 -1.69 -7.10 -1.33
CA THR A 73 -0.55 -6.49 -2.04
C THR A 73 -0.35 -5.03 -1.65
N ALA A 74 -1.43 -4.24 -1.55
CA ALA A 74 -1.35 -2.85 -1.14
C ALA A 74 -0.86 -2.70 0.32
N HIS A 75 -1.35 -3.53 1.24
CA HIS A 75 -0.88 -3.53 2.64
C HIS A 75 0.57 -3.98 2.76
N ALA A 76 0.95 -5.05 2.04
CA ALA A 76 2.32 -5.54 2.02
C ALA A 76 3.28 -4.47 1.45
N SER A 77 2.89 -3.76 0.38
CA SER A 77 3.67 -2.64 -0.15
C SER A 77 3.92 -1.57 0.92
N LEU A 78 2.88 -1.11 1.60
CA LEU A 78 3.00 -0.12 2.68
C LEU A 78 3.87 -0.62 3.84
N TYR A 79 3.75 -1.90 4.20
CA TYR A 79 4.62 -2.51 5.21
C TYR A 79 6.10 -2.37 4.81
N HIS A 80 6.47 -2.72 3.58
CA HIS A 80 7.85 -2.59 3.13
C HIS A 80 8.31 -1.12 3.06
N TRP A 81 7.45 -0.17 2.67
CA TRP A 81 7.79 1.25 2.72
C TRP A 81 8.10 1.75 4.14
N ARG A 82 7.38 1.24 5.15
CA ARG A 82 7.64 1.57 6.56
C ARG A 82 8.98 1.06 7.06
N GLN A 83 9.50 -0.04 6.53
CA GLN A 83 10.83 -0.54 6.91
C GLN A 83 11.95 0.39 6.45
N ILE A 84 11.76 1.09 5.32
CA ILE A 84 12.72 2.07 4.79
C ILE A 84 12.58 3.43 5.52
N GLY A 85 11.36 3.80 5.91
CA GLY A 85 11.10 4.95 6.77
C GLY A 85 11.08 6.31 6.06
N GLN A 86 11.11 6.37 4.74
CA GLN A 86 11.01 7.63 3.99
C GLN A 86 9.55 8.16 3.99
N PRO A 87 9.28 9.39 4.47
CA PRO A 87 7.91 9.87 4.62
C PRO A 87 7.10 9.90 3.31
N VAL A 88 7.73 10.29 2.19
CA VAL A 88 7.07 10.31 0.87
C VAL A 88 6.64 8.91 0.42
N ASN A 89 7.44 7.88 0.71
CA ASN A 89 7.11 6.50 0.37
C ASN A 89 5.94 5.98 1.21
N ILE A 90 5.92 6.32 2.50
CA ILE A 90 4.81 5.99 3.39
C ILE A 90 3.54 6.71 2.92
N LEU A 91 3.62 7.98 2.52
CA LEU A 91 2.51 8.75 1.96
C LEU A 91 1.92 8.04 0.74
N ARG A 92 2.76 7.66 -0.22
CA ARG A 92 2.32 6.96 -1.44
C ARG A 92 1.67 5.61 -1.14
N GLY A 93 2.20 4.85 -0.18
CA GLY A 93 1.56 3.60 0.27
C GLY A 93 0.21 3.82 0.96
N GLN A 94 0.09 4.86 1.79
CA GLN A 94 -1.19 5.22 2.43
C GLN A 94 -2.21 5.72 1.39
N TRP A 95 -1.75 6.49 0.41
CA TRP A 95 -2.56 6.94 -0.71
C TRP A 95 -3.12 5.75 -1.50
N MET A 96 -2.29 4.75 -1.80
CA MET A 96 -2.72 3.53 -2.49
C MET A 96 -3.83 2.81 -1.71
N LEU A 97 -3.68 2.63 -0.39
CA LEU A 97 -4.73 2.02 0.42
C LEU A 97 -6.02 2.84 0.40
N SER A 98 -5.93 4.16 0.50
CA SER A 98 -7.10 5.03 0.38
C SER A 98 -7.81 4.84 -0.98
N HIS A 99 -7.03 4.77 -2.05
CA HIS A 99 -7.54 4.56 -3.40
C HIS A 99 -8.19 3.18 -3.56
N VAL A 100 -7.52 2.11 -3.16
CA VAL A 100 -8.05 0.73 -3.17
C VAL A 100 -9.36 0.65 -2.39
N TYR A 101 -9.40 1.11 -1.14
CA TYR A 101 -10.62 1.06 -0.35
C TYR A 101 -11.74 1.93 -0.93
N THR A 102 -11.40 3.04 -1.59
CA THR A 102 -12.38 3.84 -2.33
C THR A 102 -13.00 3.05 -3.48
N MET A 103 -12.18 2.35 -4.27
CA MET A 103 -12.63 1.55 -5.41
C MET A 103 -13.46 0.34 -4.99
N LEU A 104 -13.12 -0.27 -3.85
CA LEU A 104 -13.89 -1.36 -3.22
C LEU A 104 -15.09 -0.87 -2.40
N LYS A 105 -15.30 0.45 -2.29
CA LYS A 105 -16.41 1.11 -1.55
C LYS A 105 -16.40 0.84 -0.04
N HIS A 106 -15.23 0.56 0.53
CA HIS A 106 -15.01 0.41 1.98
C HIS A 106 -14.80 1.79 2.61
N LYS A 107 -15.89 2.39 3.08
CA LYS A 107 -15.96 3.84 3.35
C LYS A 107 -15.06 4.32 4.48
N GLU A 108 -15.03 3.58 5.58
CA GLU A 108 -14.33 3.99 6.80
C GLU A 108 -12.81 3.86 6.60
N GLU A 109 -12.37 2.77 5.98
CA GLU A 109 -10.98 2.49 5.67
C GLU A 109 -10.44 3.48 4.63
N ALA A 110 -11.22 3.79 3.59
CA ALA A 110 -10.86 4.80 2.60
C ALA A 110 -10.57 6.16 3.24
N LYS A 111 -11.45 6.59 4.16
CA LYS A 111 -11.31 7.85 4.89
C LYS A 111 -10.17 7.82 5.90
N TYR A 112 -9.99 6.71 6.60
CA TYR A 112 -8.88 6.51 7.53
C TYR A 112 -7.54 6.70 6.83
N HIS A 113 -7.32 5.98 5.72
CA HIS A 113 -6.08 6.08 4.96
C HIS A 113 -5.92 7.45 4.29
N ALA A 114 -6.98 8.05 3.74
CA ALA A 114 -6.93 9.41 3.19
C ALA A 114 -6.50 10.45 4.24
N THR A 115 -7.00 10.31 5.47
CA THR A 115 -6.65 11.20 6.58
C THR A 115 -5.17 11.10 6.91
N ILE A 116 -4.63 9.88 6.98
CA ILE A 116 -3.20 9.69 7.24
C ILE A 116 -2.35 10.26 6.09
N THR A 117 -2.73 10.00 4.84
CA THR A 117 -2.03 10.55 3.66
C THR A 117 -1.96 12.07 3.72
N LEU A 118 -3.09 12.74 3.96
CA LEU A 118 -3.14 14.19 4.03
C LEU A 118 -2.36 14.75 5.24
N ASN A 119 -2.51 14.16 6.42
CA ASN A 119 -1.76 14.59 7.60
C ASN A 119 -0.26 14.46 7.38
N LEU A 120 0.19 13.34 6.79
CA LEU A 120 1.60 13.12 6.50
C LEU A 120 2.12 14.14 5.48
N ALA A 121 1.32 14.48 4.46
CA ALA A 121 1.68 15.51 3.49
C ALA A 121 1.92 16.86 4.18
N ILE A 122 1.01 17.26 5.06
CA ILE A 122 1.07 18.54 5.79
C ILE A 122 2.22 18.56 6.79
N GLU A 123 2.32 17.54 7.66
CA GLU A 123 3.31 17.46 8.73
C GLU A 123 4.75 17.43 8.19
N GLN A 124 4.95 16.73 7.09
CA GLN A 124 6.26 16.56 6.45
C GLN A 124 6.53 17.62 5.38
N LYS A 125 5.58 18.55 5.17
CA LYS A 125 5.66 19.61 4.16
C LYS A 125 5.93 19.06 2.76
N ILE A 126 5.34 17.92 2.43
CA ILE A 126 5.37 17.34 1.09
C ILE A 126 4.47 18.20 0.19
N GLN A 127 4.94 18.51 -1.01
CA GLN A 127 4.32 19.47 -1.94
C GLN A 127 4.10 18.82 -3.31
N ASP A 128 3.66 19.64 -4.27
CA ASP A 128 3.62 19.29 -5.69
C ASP A 128 2.70 18.08 -5.95
N TRP A 129 3.14 17.11 -6.74
CA TRP A 129 2.37 15.94 -7.15
C TRP A 129 1.75 15.18 -5.97
N ASP A 130 2.55 14.84 -4.95
CA ASP A 130 2.09 14.08 -3.78
C ASP A 130 1.02 14.84 -2.96
N LEU A 131 1.09 16.17 -2.89
CA LEU A 131 0.09 16.99 -2.20
C LEU A 131 -1.24 17.03 -2.97
N ALA A 132 -1.19 17.15 -4.31
CA ALA A 132 -2.38 17.12 -5.15
C ALA A 132 -3.13 15.79 -4.99
N TYR A 133 -2.41 14.67 -5.01
CA TYR A 133 -2.99 13.35 -4.77
C TYR A 133 -3.49 13.14 -3.33
N ALA A 134 -2.84 13.73 -2.32
CA ALA A 134 -3.32 13.69 -0.94
C ALA A 134 -4.69 14.39 -0.78
N TYR A 135 -4.86 15.56 -1.40
CA TYR A 135 -6.16 16.24 -1.43
C TYR A 135 -7.20 15.45 -2.24
N SER A 136 -6.81 14.88 -3.38
CA SER A 136 -7.68 14.05 -4.22
C SER A 136 -8.18 12.81 -3.48
N ALA A 137 -7.31 12.11 -2.74
CA ALA A 137 -7.68 10.96 -1.91
C ALA A 137 -8.73 11.34 -0.85
N MET A 138 -8.54 12.48 -0.17
CA MET A 138 -9.51 12.99 0.80
C MET A 138 -10.84 13.35 0.14
N ALA A 139 -10.81 14.04 -1.01
CA ALA A 139 -12.02 14.37 -1.77
C ALA A 139 -12.80 13.10 -2.16
N ARG A 140 -12.10 12.10 -2.70
CA ARG A 140 -12.72 10.81 -3.11
C ARG A 140 -13.32 10.05 -1.94
N ALA A 141 -12.59 9.95 -0.82
CA ALA A 141 -13.10 9.30 0.38
C ALA A 141 -14.34 10.00 0.95
N LEU A 142 -14.36 11.35 0.95
CA LEU A 142 -15.51 12.13 1.42
C LEU A 142 -16.71 12.03 0.47
N ALA A 143 -16.47 12.00 -0.84
CA ALA A 143 -17.50 11.74 -1.84
C ALA A 143 -18.16 10.36 -1.62
N LEU A 144 -17.37 9.30 -1.45
CA LEU A 144 -17.86 7.96 -1.13
C LEU A 144 -18.69 7.93 0.18
N ASN A 145 -18.32 8.75 1.15
CA ASN A 145 -19.01 8.90 2.42
C ASN A 145 -20.25 9.80 2.36
N GLY A 146 -20.53 10.47 1.24
CA GLY A 146 -21.67 11.39 1.11
C GLY A 146 -21.44 12.77 1.75
N ASP A 147 -20.22 13.09 2.19
CA ASP A 147 -19.89 14.38 2.80
C ASP A 147 -19.62 15.43 1.71
N LYS A 148 -20.70 16.10 1.28
CA LYS A 148 -20.64 17.11 0.21
C LYS A 148 -19.79 18.33 0.58
N VAL A 149 -19.85 18.79 1.83
CA VAL A 149 -19.10 19.99 2.25
C VAL A 149 -17.60 19.70 2.27
N GLY A 150 -17.23 18.57 2.87
CA GLY A 150 -15.84 18.10 2.89
C GLY A 150 -15.32 17.82 1.49
N PHE A 151 -16.12 17.13 0.65
CA PHE A 151 -15.79 16.90 -0.75
C PHE A 151 -15.48 18.21 -1.49
N THR A 152 -16.40 19.20 -1.48
CA THR A 152 -16.21 20.45 -2.23
C THR A 152 -14.93 21.18 -1.80
N LYS A 153 -14.62 21.18 -0.50
CA LYS A 153 -13.38 21.77 0.01
C LYS A 153 -12.15 21.08 -0.59
N TYR A 154 -12.04 19.76 -0.44
CA TYR A 154 -10.82 19.04 -0.84
C TYR A 154 -10.72 18.85 -2.35
N TYR A 155 -11.83 18.77 -3.06
CA TYR A 155 -11.85 18.77 -4.52
C TYR A 155 -11.23 20.04 -5.08
N LYS A 156 -11.64 21.21 -4.56
CA LYS A 156 -11.05 22.49 -4.97
C LYS A 156 -9.56 22.57 -4.65
N LEU A 157 -9.14 22.12 -3.47
CA LEU A 157 -7.72 22.08 -3.09
C LEU A 157 -6.91 21.15 -3.99
N ALA A 158 -7.46 19.98 -4.35
CA ALA A 158 -6.84 19.04 -5.28
C ALA A 158 -6.71 19.65 -6.67
N GLU A 159 -7.75 20.32 -7.18
CA GLU A 159 -7.73 21.00 -8.47
C GLU A 159 -6.69 22.13 -8.52
N GLU A 160 -6.64 22.98 -7.48
CA GLU A 160 -5.66 24.07 -7.37
C GLU A 160 -4.22 23.53 -7.27
N ALA A 161 -3.99 22.51 -6.45
CA ALA A 161 -2.68 21.87 -6.31
C ALA A 161 -2.26 21.17 -7.61
N GLY A 162 -3.19 20.50 -8.30
CA GLY A 162 -2.95 19.84 -9.58
C GLY A 162 -2.48 20.82 -10.67
N LYS A 163 -3.14 21.96 -10.80
CA LYS A 163 -2.73 23.03 -11.74
C LYS A 163 -1.35 23.59 -11.43
N ALA A 164 -0.93 23.54 -10.17
CA ALA A 164 0.37 24.02 -9.71
C ALA A 164 1.49 22.97 -9.86
N ILE A 165 1.21 21.75 -10.31
CA ILE A 165 2.23 20.73 -10.53
C ILE A 165 3.26 21.23 -11.55
N ALA A 166 4.54 21.18 -11.17
CA ALA A 166 5.62 21.79 -11.93
C ALA A 166 5.87 21.10 -13.27
N GLU A 167 6.03 19.77 -13.24
CA GLU A 167 6.31 18.95 -14.41
C GLU A 167 5.02 18.74 -15.24
N GLU A 168 5.07 19.10 -16.53
CA GLU A 168 3.88 19.05 -17.40
C GLU A 168 3.33 17.63 -17.55
N GLY A 169 4.20 16.62 -17.62
CA GLY A 169 3.80 15.22 -17.69
C GLY A 169 3.02 14.78 -16.45
N ASP A 170 3.52 15.12 -15.26
CA ASP A 170 2.89 14.77 -13.99
C ASP A 170 1.57 15.52 -13.80
N ARG A 171 1.52 16.79 -14.21
CA ARG A 171 0.28 17.58 -14.21
C ARG A 171 -0.77 16.95 -15.10
N LYS A 172 -0.40 16.57 -16.33
CA LYS A 172 -1.31 15.91 -17.25
C LYS A 172 -1.82 14.57 -16.70
N GLN A 173 -0.93 13.77 -16.12
CA GLN A 173 -1.32 12.51 -15.49
C GLN A 173 -2.31 12.73 -14.35
N PHE A 174 -2.05 13.71 -13.48
CA PHE A 174 -2.97 14.06 -12.40
C PHE A 174 -4.33 14.52 -12.95
N GLU A 175 -4.36 15.36 -13.97
CA GLU A 175 -5.60 15.84 -14.58
C GLU A 175 -6.43 14.71 -15.19
N ASP A 176 -5.78 13.75 -15.86
CA ASP A 176 -6.45 12.56 -16.41
C ASP A 176 -7.07 11.72 -15.27
N ASP A 177 -6.30 11.43 -14.22
CA ASP A 177 -6.76 10.68 -13.04
C ASP A 177 -7.86 11.41 -12.24
N PHE A 178 -7.78 12.74 -12.18
CA PHE A 178 -8.74 13.58 -11.45
C PHE A 178 -10.08 13.66 -12.19
N HIS A 179 -10.09 13.55 -13.51
CA HIS A 179 -11.32 13.63 -14.31
C HIS A 179 -11.96 12.27 -14.64
N ASP A 180 -11.33 11.14 -14.31
CA ASP A 180 -11.86 9.77 -14.54
C ASP A 180 -13.17 9.44 -13.76
N GLY A 181 -13.81 10.43 -13.13
CA GLY A 181 -15.27 10.42 -12.98
C GLY A 181 -15.88 9.64 -11.82
N ASN A 182 -15.12 8.86 -11.06
CA ASN A 182 -15.65 8.19 -9.85
C ASN A 182 -15.76 9.14 -8.64
N TRP A 183 -16.65 10.13 -8.75
CA TRP A 183 -16.96 11.12 -7.70
C TRP A 183 -18.28 10.82 -6.97
N PHE A 184 -18.80 9.60 -7.11
CA PHE A 184 -19.99 9.12 -6.38
C PHE A 184 -21.22 10.04 -6.47
N GLY A 185 -21.40 10.72 -7.61
CA GLY A 185 -22.52 11.64 -7.87
C GLY A 185 -22.34 13.04 -7.27
N MET A 186 -21.12 13.44 -6.91
CA MET A 186 -20.83 14.77 -6.33
C MET A 186 -20.56 15.88 -7.36
N LEU A 187 -20.26 15.51 -8.61
CA LEU A 187 -20.06 16.42 -9.75
C LEU A 187 -21.19 16.32 -10.76
#